data_AF-A0A484WTN7-F1
#
_entry.id   AF-A0A484WTN7-F1
#
_cell.length_a   1.000
_cell.length_b   1.000
_cell.length_c   1.000
_cell.angle_alpha   90.00
_cell.angle_beta   90.00
_cell.angle_gamma   90.00
#
_symmetry.space_group_name_H-M   'P 1'
#
loop_
_entity.id
_entity.type
_entity.pdbx_description
1 polymer ?
#
loop_
_entity_poly.entity_id
_entity_poly.type
_entity_poly.pdbx_seq_one_letter_code
_entity_poly.pdbx_strand_id
1 'polypeptide(L)'
;MLQPLLPCGNEKDGGDLVYFQGHISPGIYARAFLEGRLTEEQMNNFRQEVHGKGLSSYPHPKLMPEFWQFPTVSMGLGPIGAIYQAKFLKYLEHRWSERHL
;
A
#
# COMPACT_ATOMS: atom_id res chain seq x y z
N MET A 1 -4.23 5.71 -14.42
CA MET A 1 -3.78 6.17 -13.09
C MET A 1 -4.20 5.09 -12.11
N LEU A 2 -3.26 4.28 -11.62
CA LEU A 2 -3.57 3.19 -10.69
C LEU A 2 -3.81 3.82 -9.32
N GLN A 3 -4.98 3.59 -8.72
CA GLN A 3 -5.35 4.11 -7.41
C GLN A 3 -5.05 3.04 -6.33
N PRO A 4 -4.68 3.44 -5.10
CA PRO A 4 -4.45 2.51 -4.00
C PRO A 4 -5.70 1.71 -3.59
N LEU A 5 -5.47 0.53 -3.01
CA LEU A 5 -6.45 -0.55 -2.94
C LEU A 5 -7.54 -0.40 -1.85
N LEU A 6 -7.25 0.28 -0.75
CA LEU A 6 -8.13 0.55 0.41
C LEU A 6 -7.94 2.01 0.86
N PRO A 7 -8.88 2.57 1.66
CA PRO A 7 -9.58 3.81 1.31
C PRO A 7 -8.62 4.86 0.72
N CYS A 8 -8.90 5.20 -0.54
CA CYS A 8 -8.23 6.27 -1.26
C CYS A 8 -8.21 7.51 -0.37
N GLY A 9 -7.01 8.08 -0.16
CA GLY A 9 -6.87 9.34 0.55
C GLY A 9 -7.91 10.34 0.04
N ASN A 10 -8.63 10.93 0.98
CA ASN A 10 -9.63 11.93 0.68
C ASN A 10 -8.96 13.32 0.71
N GLU A 11 -9.69 14.38 0.38
CA GLU A 11 -9.13 15.74 0.37
C GLU A 11 -8.63 16.21 1.74
N LYS A 12 -9.01 15.53 2.84
CA LYS A 12 -8.67 15.91 4.21
C LYS A 12 -7.52 15.09 4.79
N ASP A 13 -7.43 13.80 4.45
CA ASP A 13 -6.43 12.87 4.97
C ASP A 13 -6.05 11.78 3.96
N GLY A 14 -4.93 11.10 4.23
CA GLY A 14 -4.39 10.05 3.37
C GLY A 14 -5.15 8.71 3.41
N GLY A 15 -6.29 8.62 4.09
CA GLY A 15 -7.02 7.37 4.31
C GLY A 15 -6.32 6.43 5.32
N ASP A 16 -6.80 5.19 5.38
CA ASP A 16 -6.24 4.18 6.28
C ASP A 16 -4.88 3.67 5.79
N LEU A 17 -3.91 3.66 6.70
CA LEU A 17 -2.56 3.15 6.42
C LEU A 17 -2.51 1.64 6.69
N VAL A 18 -2.77 0.83 5.67
CA VAL A 18 -2.89 -0.64 5.80
C VAL A 18 -1.57 -1.36 5.54
N TYR A 19 -1.04 -2.02 6.57
CA TYR A 19 0.13 -2.90 6.48
C TYR A 19 -0.29 -4.33 6.13
N PHE A 20 -0.51 -4.61 4.85
CA PHE A 20 -0.87 -5.97 4.39
C PHE A 20 0.21 -6.99 4.75
N GLN A 21 -0.17 -8.22 5.12
CA GLN A 21 0.81 -9.30 5.23
C GLN A 21 1.40 -9.58 3.83
N GLY A 22 2.74 -9.56 3.70
CA GLY A 22 3.37 -9.63 2.37
C GLY A 22 2.94 -10.85 1.54
N HIS A 23 2.81 -12.02 2.18
CA HIS A 23 2.51 -13.29 1.52
C HIS A 23 1.07 -13.44 1.01
N ILE A 24 0.14 -12.55 1.38
CA ILE A 24 -1.23 -12.55 0.84
C ILE A 24 -1.38 -11.63 -0.39
N SER A 25 -0.26 -11.15 -0.95
CA SER A 25 -0.25 -10.35 -2.18
C SER A 25 -1.09 -10.95 -3.33
N PRO A 26 -1.15 -12.28 -3.57
CA PRO A 26 -1.99 -12.81 -4.65
C PRO A 26 -3.49 -12.57 -4.41
N GLY A 27 -3.95 -12.63 -3.16
CA GLY A 27 -5.35 -12.34 -2.81
C GLY A 27 -5.69 -10.86 -3.03
N ILE A 28 -4.75 -9.97 -2.75
CA ILE A 28 -4.88 -8.53 -3.01
C ILE A 28 -4.93 -8.25 -4.52
N TYR A 29 -4.09 -8.91 -5.31
CA TYR A 29 -4.13 -8.83 -6.77
C TYR A 29 -5.42 -9.39 -7.36
N ALA A 30 -5.90 -10.54 -6.87
CA ALA A 30 -7.18 -11.12 -7.30
C ALA A 30 -8.34 -10.15 -7.07
N ARG A 31 -8.38 -9.48 -5.91
CA ARG A 31 -9.37 -8.44 -5.64
C ARG A 31 -9.23 -7.24 -6.59
N ALA A 32 -8.01 -6.73 -6.78
CA ALA A 32 -7.78 -5.60 -7.69
C ALA A 32 -8.13 -5.92 -9.15
N PHE A 33 -7.95 -7.17 -9.57
CA PHE A 33 -8.39 -7.66 -10.87
C PHE A 33 -9.92 -7.63 -11.00
N LEU A 34 -10.64 -8.12 -9.98
CA LEU A 34 -12.11 -8.05 -9.95
C LEU A 34 -12.65 -6.61 -9.88
N GLU A 35 -11.91 -5.70 -9.25
CA GLU A 35 -12.20 -4.26 -9.23
C GLU A 35 -11.84 -3.56 -10.56
N GLY A 36 -11.32 -4.29 -11.56
CA GLY A 36 -10.93 -3.75 -12.86
C GLY A 36 -9.68 -2.86 -12.84
N ARG A 37 -8.90 -2.90 -11.76
CA ARG A 37 -7.67 -2.11 -11.59
C ARG A 37 -6.44 -2.79 -12.19
N LEU A 38 -6.45 -4.11 -12.29
CA LEU A 38 -5.40 -4.90 -12.94
C LEU A 38 -5.95 -5.59 -14.17
N THR A 39 -5.12 -5.73 -15.20
CA THR A 39 -5.46 -6.46 -16.42
C THR A 39 -5.11 -7.93 -16.31
N GLU A 40 -5.72 -8.75 -17.15
CA GLU A 40 -5.39 -10.18 -17.25
C GLU A 40 -3.92 -10.41 -17.64
N GLU A 41 -3.36 -9.56 -18.51
CA GLU A 41 -1.94 -9.59 -18.87
C GLU A 41 -1.04 -9.38 -17.64
N GLN A 42 -1.39 -8.45 -16.74
CA GLN A 42 -0.65 -8.24 -15.50
C GLN A 42 -0.75 -9.44 -14.55
N MET A 43 -1.94 -10.03 -14.44
CA MET A 43 -2.16 -11.23 -13.61
C MET A 43 -1.35 -12.43 -14.12
N ASN A 44 -1.26 -12.60 -15.44
CA ASN A 44 -0.46 -13.65 -16.07
C ASN A 44 1.05 -13.43 -15.88
N ASN A 45 1.48 -12.18 -15.71
CA ASN A 45 2.88 -11.81 -15.44
C ASN A 45 3.20 -11.69 -13.93
N PHE A 46 2.45 -12.37 -13.06
CA PHE A 46 2.77 -12.40 -11.63
C PHE A 46 4.19 -12.93 -11.39
N ARG A 47 4.98 -12.19 -10.60
CA ARG A 47 6.42 -12.42 -10.34
C ARG A 47 7.35 -12.27 -11.54
N GLN A 48 6.87 -11.74 -12.67
CA GLN A 48 7.66 -11.52 -13.89
C GLN A 48 7.71 -10.03 -14.24
N GLU A 49 8.44 -9.25 -13.46
CA GLU A 49 8.43 -7.78 -13.52
C GLU A 49 9.52 -7.15 -14.41
N VAL A 50 10.50 -7.94 -14.90
CA VAL A 50 11.64 -7.45 -15.69
C VAL A 50 11.20 -6.70 -16.96
N HIS A 51 10.10 -7.15 -17.57
CA HIS A 51 9.58 -6.56 -18.81
C HIS A 51 8.52 -5.46 -18.57
N GLY A 52 8.39 -4.95 -17.33
CA GLY A 52 7.57 -3.78 -17.00
C GLY A 52 6.06 -3.98 -16.94
N LYS A 53 5.55 -5.16 -17.32
CA LYS A 53 4.12 -5.52 -17.29
C LYS A 53 3.74 -6.53 -16.20
N GLY A 54 4.65 -6.83 -15.29
CA GLY A 54 4.44 -7.81 -14.23
C GLY A 54 3.95 -7.25 -12.92
N LEU A 55 3.56 -8.15 -12.02
CA LEU A 55 3.20 -7.84 -10.65
C LEU A 55 4.30 -8.32 -9.71
N SER A 56 4.69 -7.46 -8.77
CA SER A 56 5.72 -7.80 -7.79
C SER A 56 5.29 -8.94 -6.88
N SER A 57 6.25 -9.72 -6.40
CA SER A 57 5.98 -10.85 -5.51
C SER A 57 5.31 -10.43 -4.20
N TYR A 58 5.70 -9.29 -3.65
CA TYR A 58 5.29 -8.76 -2.35
C TYR A 58 5.09 -7.24 -2.41
N PRO A 59 4.60 -6.61 -1.33
CA PRO A 59 4.47 -5.16 -1.26
C PRO A 59 5.80 -4.44 -1.39
N HIS A 60 6.11 -3.98 -2.60
CA HIS A 60 7.32 -3.25 -2.94
C HIS A 60 6.98 -1.90 -3.59
N PRO A 61 6.90 -0.81 -2.80
CA PRO A 61 6.59 0.52 -3.33
C PRO A 61 7.58 0.99 -4.41
N LYS A 62 8.83 0.53 -4.38
CA LYS A 62 9.81 0.90 -5.40
C LYS A 62 9.52 0.29 -6.77
N LEU A 63 8.96 -0.93 -6.79
CA LEU A 63 8.66 -1.68 -8.01
C LEU A 63 7.26 -1.35 -8.54
N MET A 64 6.31 -1.09 -7.64
CA MET A 64 4.95 -0.67 -7.97
C MET A 64 4.55 0.57 -7.13
N PRO A 65 5.01 1.79 -7.52
CA PRO A 65 4.84 3.01 -6.73
C PRO A 65 3.39 3.46 -6.58
N GLU A 66 2.55 3.20 -7.58
CA GLU A 66 1.15 3.59 -7.59
C GLU A 66 0.22 2.55 -6.91
N PHE A 67 0.77 1.41 -6.44
CA PHE A 67 -0.02 0.30 -5.90
C PHE A 67 0.31 -0.03 -4.45
N TRP A 68 1.60 -0.22 -4.14
CA TRP A 68 2.05 -0.60 -2.80
C TRP A 68 2.59 0.59 -2.02
N GLN A 69 2.16 0.73 -0.76
CA GLN A 69 2.59 1.83 0.12
C GLN A 69 3.65 1.39 1.15
N PHE A 70 3.48 0.22 1.78
CA PHE A 70 4.32 -0.22 2.89
C PHE A 70 4.96 -1.58 2.62
N PRO A 71 6.30 -1.72 2.76
CA PRO A 71 6.97 -3.00 2.66
C PRO A 71 6.84 -3.81 3.95
N THR A 72 6.25 -5.01 3.86
CA THR A 72 5.90 -5.82 5.04
C THR A 72 6.42 -7.26 4.99
N VAL A 73 7.06 -7.67 3.90
CA VAL A 73 7.54 -9.06 3.73
C VAL A 73 8.66 -9.42 4.69
N SER A 74 9.51 -8.46 5.05
CA SER A 74 10.49 -8.63 6.13
C SER A 74 9.74 -8.61 7.46
N MET A 75 9.57 -9.80 8.04
CA MET A 75 8.81 -9.98 9.28
C MET A 75 9.42 -9.15 10.41
N GLY A 76 8.55 -8.54 11.23
CA GLY A 76 8.94 -7.66 12.34
C GLY A 76 9.01 -6.18 11.98
N LEU A 77 9.36 -5.80 10.74
CA LEU A 77 9.38 -4.40 10.32
C LEU A 77 7.97 -3.80 10.19
N GLY A 78 6.99 -4.58 9.75
CA GLY A 78 5.60 -4.15 9.63
C GLY A 78 5.00 -3.71 10.98
N PRO A 79 5.00 -4.56 12.02
CA PRO A 79 4.42 -4.21 13.32
C PRO A 79 5.07 -2.99 13.98
N ILE A 80 6.39 -2.91 14.03
CA ILE A 80 7.06 -1.75 14.63
C ILE A 80 6.82 -0.49 13.79
N GLY A 81 6.88 -0.60 12.46
CA GLY A 81 6.57 0.50 11.55
C GLY A 81 5.17 1.04 11.77
N ALA A 82 4.16 0.17 11.91
CA ALA A 82 2.77 0.55 12.15
C ALA A 82 2.58 1.29 13.49
N ILE A 83 3.25 0.85 14.57
CA ILE A 83 3.21 1.52 15.88
C ILE A 83 3.76 2.95 15.78
N TYR A 84 4.94 3.11 15.15
CA TYR A 84 5.54 4.43 14.99
C TYR A 84 4.77 5.30 14.01
N GLN A 85 4.17 4.72 12.97
CA GLN A 85 3.30 5.44 12.04
C GLN A 85 2.06 5.99 12.75
N ALA A 86 1.38 5.18 13.56
CA ALA A 86 0.24 5.63 14.36
C ALA A 86 0.62 6.73 15.36
N LYS A 87 1.78 6.58 16.03
CA LYS A 87 2.33 7.62 16.90
C LYS A 87 2.59 8.92 16.14
N PHE A 88 3.12 8.84 14.93
CA PHE A 88 3.37 10.02 14.09
C PHE A 88 2.07 10.70 13.69
N LEU A 89 1.04 9.96 13.29
CA LEU A 89 -0.28 10.54 12.99
C LEU A 89 -0.86 11.30 14.19
N LYS A 90 -0.75 10.74 15.41
CA LYS A 90 -1.17 11.44 16.64
C LYS A 90 -0.33 12.68 16.93
N TYR A 91 0.97 12.63 16.69
CA TYR A 91 1.84 13.79 16.81
C TYR A 91 1.42 14.91 15.83
N LEU A 92 1.13 14.58 14.58
CA LEU A 92 0.67 15.53 13.58
C LEU A 92 -0.65 16.20 14.00
N GLU A 93 -1.62 15.40 14.46
CA GLU A 93 -2.90 15.89 14.98
C GLU A 93 -2.69 16.91 16.12
N HIS A 94 -1.87 16.57 17.11
CA HIS A 94 -1.61 17.46 18.24
C HIS A 94 -0.89 18.75 17.82
N ARG A 95 0.11 18.67 16.93
CA ARG A 95 0.93 19.82 16.53
C ARG A 95 0.20 20.81 15.63
N TRP A 96 -0.70 20.33 14.77
CA TRP A 96 -1.50 21.21 13.92
C TRP A 96 -2.77 21.72 14.62
N SER A 97 -3.31 20.97 15.58
CA SER A 97 -4.37 21.47 16.47
C SER A 97 -3.88 22.62 17.37
N GLU A 98 -2.64 22.57 17.86
CA GLU A 98 -2.04 23.64 18.68
C GLU A 98 -1.75 24.95 17.92
N ARG A 99 -1.65 24.93 16.58
CA ARG A 99 -1.41 26.13 15.77
C ARG A 99 -2.67 26.94 15.41
N HIS A 100 -3.85 26.43 15.76
CA HIS A 100 -5.14 27.07 15.46
C HIS A 100 -5.88 27.56 16.73
N LEU A 101 -5.15 27.70 17.85
CA LEU A 101 -5.55 28.43 19.06
C LEU A 101 -4.73 29.72 19.16
#